data_AF-A0A3N5Q6A0-F1
#
_entry.id   AF-A0A3N5Q6A0-F1
#
_cell.length_a   1.000
_cell.length_b   1.000
_cell.length_c   1.000
_cell.angle_alpha   90.00
_cell.angle_beta   90.00
_cell.angle_gamma   90.00
#
_symmetry.space_group_name_H-M   'P 1'
#
loop_
_entity.id
_entity.type
_entity.pdbx_description
1 polymer ?
#
loop_
_entity_poly.entity_id
_entity_poly.type
_entity_poly.pdbx_seq_one_letter_code
_entity_poly.pdbx_strand_id
1 'polypeptide(L)'
;MHKIGRIAVTLTIAGSIVAGARGWTTPAADDGARLAERYCQTCHVLPTPRDLDKPTWIAKVFPLMRRYMGMDPIPNVEKMPHAVQALLPTFPAMTEDEWFQIAKWYVDAAPESFEQAAPLN
;
A
#
# COMPACT_ATOMS: atom_id res chain seq x y z
N MET A 1 -21.50 -56.02 -41.29
CA MET A 1 -20.09 -56.35 -40.97
C MET A 1 -19.24 -55.12 -41.28
N HIS A 2 -18.91 -54.28 -40.29
CA HIS A 2 -17.96 -53.18 -40.48
C HIS A 2 -17.11 -53.07 -39.21
N LYS A 3 -15.86 -53.52 -39.31
CA LYS A 3 -14.83 -53.36 -38.29
C LYS A 3 -14.27 -51.94 -38.42
N ILE A 4 -14.39 -51.12 -37.37
CA ILE A 4 -13.73 -49.82 -37.31
C ILE A 4 -12.47 -49.99 -36.46
N GLY A 5 -11.31 -49.82 -37.11
CA GLY A 5 -9.98 -50.02 -36.55
C GLY A 5 -9.61 -48.97 -35.50
N ARG A 6 -8.87 -49.41 -34.49
CA ARG A 6 -8.29 -48.54 -33.45
C ARG A 6 -7.01 -47.94 -34.02
N ILE A 7 -7.00 -46.63 -34.26
CA ILE A 7 -5.77 -45.88 -34.56
C ILE A 7 -5.15 -45.52 -33.22
N ALA A 8 -4.07 -46.20 -32.86
CA ALA A 8 -3.22 -45.83 -31.75
C ALA A 8 -2.29 -44.70 -32.20
N VAL A 9 -2.58 -43.47 -31.77
CA VAL A 9 -1.67 -42.34 -31.93
C VAL A 9 -0.71 -42.36 -30.76
N THR A 10 0.46 -42.94 -30.94
CA THR A 10 1.57 -42.82 -30.00
C THR A 10 2.19 -41.45 -30.17
N LEU A 11 1.87 -40.53 -29.26
CA LEU A 11 2.50 -39.23 -29.18
C LEU A 11 3.81 -39.37 -28.38
N THR A 12 4.93 -39.59 -29.09
CA THR A 12 6.27 -39.48 -28.52
C THR A 12 6.57 -38.00 -28.27
N ILE A 13 6.37 -37.55 -27.03
CA ILE A 13 6.89 -36.25 -26.58
C ILE A 13 8.36 -36.43 -26.23
N ALA A 14 9.23 -36.34 -27.22
CA ALA A 14 10.64 -36.03 -27.00
C ALA A 14 10.74 -34.50 -26.86
N GLY A 15 10.41 -34.00 -25.67
CA GLY A 15 10.51 -32.59 -25.32
C GLY A 15 11.46 -32.43 -24.15
N SER A 16 12.73 -32.11 -24.44
CA SER A 16 13.73 -31.78 -23.44
C SER A 16 13.21 -30.64 -22.56
N ILE A 17 12.98 -30.94 -21.28
CA ILE A 17 12.74 -29.93 -20.25
C ILE A 17 14.07 -29.22 -20.05
N VAL A 18 14.30 -28.15 -20.81
CA VAL A 18 15.30 -27.16 -20.42
C VAL A 18 14.73 -26.50 -19.19
N ALA A 19 15.18 -26.94 -18.01
CA ALA A 19 14.93 -26.28 -16.74
C ALA A 19 15.64 -24.92 -16.74
N GLY A 20 15.13 -23.99 -17.55
CA GLY A 20 15.39 -22.57 -17.37
C GLY A 20 14.67 -22.19 -16.09
N ALA A 21 15.42 -22.06 -15.00
CA ALA A 21 14.96 -21.41 -13.78
C ALA A 21 14.51 -20.00 -14.14
N ARG A 22 13.24 -19.85 -14.53
CA ARG A 22 12.53 -18.58 -14.42
C ARG A 22 12.35 -18.36 -12.94
N GLY A 23 13.41 -17.84 -12.31
CA GLY A 23 13.35 -17.34 -10.95
C GLY A 23 12.12 -16.46 -10.85
N TRP A 24 11.26 -16.76 -9.90
CA TRP A 24 10.21 -15.83 -9.51
C TRP A 24 10.95 -14.60 -8.97
N THR A 25 11.10 -13.58 -9.80
CA THR A 25 11.55 -12.28 -9.32
C THR A 25 10.42 -11.77 -8.43
N THR A 26 10.60 -11.84 -7.12
CA THR A 26 9.79 -11.07 -6.19
C THR A 26 9.81 -9.62 -6.71
N PRO A 27 8.65 -8.98 -6.92
CA PRO A 27 8.61 -7.56 -7.26
C PRO A 27 9.49 -6.81 -6.27
N ALA A 28 10.38 -5.94 -6.77
CA ALA A 28 11.10 -5.04 -5.88
C ALA A 28 10.05 -4.26 -5.07
N ALA A 29 10.20 -4.27 -3.74
CA ALA A 29 9.37 -3.49 -2.85
C ALA A 29 9.30 -2.04 -3.37
N ASP A 30 8.10 -1.50 -3.56
CA ASP A 30 7.96 -0.14 -4.07
C ASP A 30 8.56 0.84 -3.06
N ASP A 31 9.32 1.84 -3.53
CA ASP A 31 9.90 2.85 -2.63
C ASP A 31 8.77 3.60 -1.92
N GLY A 32 8.87 3.77 -0.60
CA GLY A 32 7.85 4.40 0.24
C GLY A 32 7.45 5.80 -0.26
N ALA A 33 8.38 6.53 -0.88
CA ALA A 33 8.10 7.80 -1.55
C ALA A 33 7.09 7.65 -2.70
N ARG A 34 7.28 6.65 -3.57
CA ARG A 34 6.40 6.38 -4.72
C ARG A 34 5.03 5.87 -4.25
N LEU A 35 4.99 5.07 -3.19
CA LEU A 35 3.73 4.66 -2.57
C LEU A 35 2.99 5.87 -1.98
N ALA A 36 3.70 6.80 -1.33
CA ALA A 36 3.11 8.03 -0.82
C ALA A 36 2.52 8.89 -1.94
N GLU A 37 3.24 9.09 -3.05
CA GLU A 37 2.70 9.76 -4.24
C GLU A 37 1.46 9.05 -4.78
N ARG A 38 1.42 7.72 -4.79
CA ARG A 38 0.24 6.99 -5.26
C ARG A 38 -0.98 7.20 -4.38
N TYR A 39 -0.82 7.11 -3.06
CA TYR A 39 -1.94 7.02 -2.13
C TYR A 39 -2.25 8.33 -1.38
N CYS A 40 -1.23 9.02 -0.89
CA CYS A 40 -1.39 10.14 0.05
C CYS A 40 -1.84 11.45 -0.61
N GLN A 41 -1.85 11.53 -1.94
CA GLN A 41 -2.31 12.72 -2.69
C GLN A 41 -3.74 12.59 -3.26
N THR A 42 -4.42 11.48 -2.96
CA THR A 42 -5.73 11.17 -3.55
C THR A 42 -6.86 12.06 -3.02
N CYS A 43 -6.73 12.58 -1.80
CA CYS A 43 -7.74 13.41 -1.14
C CYS A 43 -7.33 14.87 -0.96
N HIS A 44 -6.03 15.15 -0.81
CA HIS A 44 -5.48 16.49 -0.61
C HIS A 44 -4.04 16.55 -1.13
N VAL A 45 -3.38 17.71 -1.00
CA VAL A 45 -1.98 17.89 -1.40
C VAL A 45 -1.08 16.88 -0.67
N LEU A 46 -0.14 16.29 -1.41
CA LEU A 46 0.87 15.37 -0.87
C LEU A 46 1.75 16.08 0.18
N PRO A 47 1.75 15.66 1.45
CA PRO A 47 2.65 16.23 2.44
C PRO A 47 4.08 15.73 2.24
N THR A 48 5.07 16.53 2.62
CA THR A 48 6.48 16.14 2.62
C THR A 48 6.90 15.65 4.01
N PRO A 49 7.89 14.74 4.14
CA PRO A 49 8.38 14.29 5.45
C PRO A 49 8.86 15.40 6.37
N ARG A 50 9.31 16.52 5.81
CA ARG A 50 9.88 17.65 6.56
C ARG A 50 8.83 18.64 7.07
N ASP A 51 7.56 18.47 6.69
CA ASP A 51 6.47 19.36 7.11
C ASP A 51 6.18 19.25 8.61
N LEU A 52 6.48 18.08 9.22
CA LEU A 52 6.23 17.78 10.62
C LEU A 52 7.41 17.03 11.25
N ASP A 53 7.53 17.11 12.57
CA ASP A 53 8.53 16.35 13.31
C ASP A 53 8.13 14.88 13.45
N LYS A 54 9.13 14.04 13.67
CA LYS A 54 8.97 12.59 13.80
C LYS A 54 7.95 12.20 14.89
N PRO A 55 7.96 12.79 16.11
CA PRO A 55 6.93 12.51 17.11
C PRO A 55 5.51 12.80 16.62
N THR A 56 5.30 13.90 15.87
CA THR A 56 3.99 14.27 15.34
C THR A 56 3.53 13.30 14.26
N TRP A 57 4.41 12.91 13.33
CA TRP A 57 4.10 11.88 12.33
C TRP A 57 3.61 10.59 12.98
N ILE A 58 4.38 10.06 13.94
CA ILE A 58 4.12 8.77 14.60
C ILE A 58 2.88 8.83 15.49
N ALA A 59 2.78 9.85 16.35
CA ALA A 59 1.76 9.88 17.39
C ALA A 59 0.42 10.47 16.93
N LYS A 60 0.41 11.25 15.84
CA LYS A 60 -0.77 12.00 15.39
C LYS A 60 -1.18 11.64 13.98
N VAL A 61 -0.29 11.82 13.00
CA VAL A 61 -0.70 11.76 11.58
C VAL A 61 -1.01 10.34 11.16
N PHE A 62 -0.11 9.38 11.38
CA PHE A 62 -0.34 8.00 10.91
C PHE A 62 -1.52 7.30 11.57
N PRO A 63 -1.75 7.38 12.90
CA PRO A 63 -2.93 6.77 13.50
C PRO A 63 -4.24 7.33 12.92
N LEU A 64 -4.25 8.60 12.50
CA LEU A 64 -5.41 9.22 11.89
C LEU A 64 -5.56 8.83 10.42
N MET A 65 -4.47 8.88 9.66
CA MET A 65 -4.48 8.55 8.23
C MET A 65 -4.77 7.07 7.97
N ARG A 66 -4.34 6.14 8.83
CA ARG A 66 -4.77 4.72 8.72
C ARG A 66 -6.28 4.59 8.69
N ARG A 67 -6.97 5.35 9.56
CA ARG A 67 -8.43 5.35 9.62
C ARG A 67 -9.05 5.95 8.36
N TYR A 68 -8.55 7.08 7.90
CA TYR A 68 -9.07 7.73 6.68
C TYR A 68 -8.71 6.99 5.39
N MET A 69 -7.73 6.09 5.43
CA MET A 69 -7.39 5.17 4.34
C MET A 69 -8.15 3.84 4.43
N GLY A 70 -9.12 3.72 5.35
CA GLY A 70 -9.92 2.51 5.54
C GLY A 70 -9.14 1.31 6.10
N MET A 71 -7.92 1.54 6.63
CA MET A 71 -7.07 0.49 7.20
C MET A 71 -7.45 0.17 8.65
N ASP A 72 -7.92 1.17 9.39
CA ASP A 72 -8.39 1.03 10.77
C ASP A 72 -9.83 1.56 10.90
N PRO A 73 -10.64 1.01 11.82
CA PRO A 73 -12.00 1.49 12.02
C PRO A 73 -12.03 2.93 12.55
N ILE A 74 -13.01 3.70 12.09
CA ILE A 74 -13.33 5.03 12.64
C ILE A 74 -14.36 4.86 13.76
N PRO A 75 -14.05 5.31 15.00
CA PRO A 75 -15.00 5.24 16.09
C PRO A 75 -16.26 6.07 15.80
N ASN A 76 -17.44 5.48 16.03
CA ASN A 76 -18.73 6.13 15.85
C ASN A 76 -18.99 6.68 14.43
N VAL A 77 -18.45 6.04 13.39
CA VAL A 77 -18.64 6.48 11.99
C VAL A 77 -20.11 6.61 11.60
N GLU A 78 -20.97 5.77 12.16
CA GLU A 78 -22.42 5.77 11.97
C GLU A 78 -23.11 7.05 12.46
N LYS A 79 -22.48 7.76 13.41
CA LYS A 79 -22.99 9.04 13.95
C LYS A 79 -22.50 10.24 13.16
N MET A 80 -21.58 10.06 12.21
CA MET A 80 -21.08 11.15 11.37
C MET A 80 -22.13 11.55 10.33
N PRO A 81 -22.13 12.80 9.81
CA PRO A 81 -22.99 13.18 8.70
C PRO A 81 -22.79 12.25 7.48
N HIS A 82 -23.87 11.86 6.79
CA HIS A 82 -23.77 10.98 5.63
C HIS A 82 -22.81 11.49 4.55
N ALA A 83 -22.73 12.81 4.35
CA ALA A 83 -21.79 13.42 3.42
C ALA A 83 -20.32 13.15 3.81
N VAL A 84 -20.01 13.09 5.10
CA VAL A 84 -18.65 12.75 5.59
C VAL A 84 -18.39 11.26 5.43
N GLN A 85 -19.37 10.41 5.76
CA GLN A 85 -19.25 8.96 5.58
C GLN A 85 -18.95 8.60 4.12
N ALA A 86 -19.57 9.31 3.17
CA ALA A 86 -19.38 9.08 1.74
C ALA A 86 -17.95 9.41 1.23
N LEU A 87 -17.14 10.15 2.02
CA LEU A 87 -15.75 10.44 1.69
C LEU A 87 -14.77 9.38 2.21
N LEU A 88 -15.23 8.48 3.09
CA LEU A 88 -14.39 7.47 3.71
C LEU A 88 -14.32 6.21 2.84
N PRO A 89 -13.13 5.61 2.64
CA PRO A 89 -13.01 4.34 1.92
C PRO A 89 -13.78 3.23 2.61
N THR A 90 -14.47 2.39 1.84
CA THR A 90 -15.17 1.19 2.35
C THR A 90 -14.28 -0.03 2.46
N PHE A 91 -13.06 0.04 1.91
CA PHE A 91 -12.03 -0.99 1.95
C PHE A 91 -10.66 -0.34 2.17
N PRO A 92 -9.66 -1.07 2.71
CA PRO A 92 -8.31 -0.56 2.83
C PRO A 92 -7.75 -0.08 1.49
N ALA A 93 -7.18 1.11 1.47
CA ALA A 93 -6.61 1.70 0.25
C ALA A 93 -5.36 0.97 -0.25
N MET A 94 -4.66 0.26 0.63
CA MET A 94 -3.39 -0.43 0.37
C MET A 94 -3.20 -1.62 1.32
N THR A 95 -2.16 -2.41 1.10
CA THR A 95 -1.73 -3.49 1.99
C THR A 95 -0.99 -2.95 3.22
N GLU A 96 -0.90 -3.76 4.29
CA GLU A 96 -0.11 -3.40 5.49
C GLU A 96 1.37 -3.17 5.15
N ASP A 97 1.94 -4.00 4.28
CA ASP A 97 3.35 -3.86 3.87
C ASP A 97 3.60 -2.54 3.13
N GLU A 98 2.69 -2.12 2.24
CA GLU A 98 2.77 -0.81 1.57
C GLU A 98 2.62 0.34 2.58
N TRP A 99 1.69 0.22 3.53
CA TRP A 99 1.52 1.20 4.60
C TRP A 99 2.80 1.38 5.42
N PHE A 100 3.45 0.29 5.83
CA PHE A 100 4.70 0.36 6.60
C PHE A 100 5.86 0.94 5.78
N GLN A 101 5.93 0.67 4.47
CA GLN A 101 6.92 1.28 3.58
C GLN A 101 6.73 2.81 3.51
N ILE A 102 5.49 3.28 3.38
CA ILE A 102 5.16 4.72 3.42
C ILE A 102 5.55 5.33 4.77
N ALA A 103 5.09 4.72 5.87
CA ALA A 103 5.33 5.25 7.22
C ALA A 103 6.82 5.32 7.54
N LYS A 104 7.58 4.29 7.16
CA LYS A 104 9.04 4.25 7.30
C LYS A 104 9.71 5.39 6.55
N TRP A 105 9.35 5.61 5.28
CA TRP A 105 9.95 6.67 4.47
C TRP A 105 9.74 8.06 5.09
N TYR A 106 8.52 8.38 5.50
CA TYR A 106 8.20 9.64 6.19
C TYR A 106 8.96 9.79 7.52
N VAL A 107 9.01 8.73 8.35
CA VAL A 107 9.68 8.78 9.66
C VAL A 107 11.20 8.91 9.52
N ASP A 108 11.81 8.18 8.59
CA ASP A 108 13.26 8.23 8.38
C ASP A 108 13.72 9.61 7.85
N ALA A 109 12.86 10.31 7.08
CA ALA A 109 13.17 11.60 6.48
C ALA A 109 12.66 12.83 7.29
N ALA A 110 11.86 12.61 8.33
CA ALA A 110 11.34 13.69 9.19
C ALA A 110 12.40 14.23 10.17
N PRO A 111 12.41 15.55 10.46
CA PRO A 111 13.24 16.10 11.53
C PRO A 111 12.83 15.55 12.90
N GLU A 112 13.78 15.44 13.82
CA GLU A 112 13.51 14.98 15.20
C GLU A 112 12.64 15.98 15.97
N SER A 113 12.83 17.28 15.73
CA SER A 113 12.06 18.36 16.32
C SER A 113 12.20 19.66 15.50
N PHE A 114 11.30 20.60 15.72
CA PHE A 114 11.48 22.00 15.33
C PHE A 114 11.87 22.83 16.54
N GLU A 115 12.68 23.87 16.33
CA GLU A 115 12.87 24.89 17.35
C GLU A 115 11.52 25.55 17.66
N GLN A 116 11.12 25.53 18.93
CA GLN A 116 9.94 26.25 19.37
C GLN A 116 10.19 27.75 19.15
N ALA A 117 9.36 28.37 18.32
CA ALA A 117 9.32 29.82 18.24
C ALA A 117 9.07 30.36 19.65
N ALA A 118 9.82 31.41 20.03
CA ALA A 118 9.64 32.10 21.31
C ALA A 118 8.14 32.43 21.50
N PRO A 119 7.59 32.27 22.71
CA PRO A 119 6.20 32.59 22.96
C PRO A 119 5.88 34.00 22.48
N LEU A 120 4.83 34.15 21.68
CA LEU A 120 4.26 35.45 21.38
C LEU A 120 3.68 35.99 22.69
N ASN A 121 4.45 36.86 23.34
CA ASN A 121 4.08 37.55 24.57
C ASN A 121 3.05 38.64 24.32
#